data_AF-A0A2G9SA87-F1
#
_entry.id   AF-A0A2G9SA87-F1
#
_cell.length_a   1.000
_cell.length_b   1.000
_cell.length_c   1.000
_cell.angle_alpha   90.00
_cell.angle_beta   90.00
_cell.angle_gamma   90.00
#
_symmetry.space_group_name_H-M   'P 1'
#
loop_
_entity.id
_entity.type
_entity.pdbx_description
1 polymer ?
#
loop_
_entity_poly.entity_id
_entity_poly.type
_entity_poly.pdbx_seq_one_letter_code
_entity_poly.pdbx_strand_id
1 'polypeptide(L)'
;MPLEILKAFLSTGVQIDPDSRLTLRDPELSSMRKAATFDVLCNDVIPKAISDIRRLGDQLSRVPGPLKKEDFERTALTMAYTALKTSKLENENQRRVWMETLTKLFVALRRDLMALYQKDGRQ
;
A
#
# COMPACT_ATOMS: atom_id res chain seq x y z
N MET A 1 4.35 -0.01 -12.85
CA MET A 1 3.60 -1.29 -12.96
C MET A 1 2.76 -1.59 -11.72
N PRO A 2 3.22 -1.33 -10.48
CA PRO A 2 2.42 -1.57 -9.28
C PRO A 2 1.11 -0.76 -9.18
N LEU A 3 0.99 0.40 -9.84
CA LEU A 3 -0.27 1.16 -9.88
C LEU A 3 -1.41 0.45 -10.65
N GLU A 4 -1.10 -0.21 -11.76
CA GLU A 4 -2.09 -1.01 -12.52
C GLU A 4 -2.65 -2.15 -11.66
N ILE A 5 -1.80 -2.70 -10.79
CA ILE A 5 -2.20 -3.72 -9.82
C ILE A 5 -3.11 -3.11 -8.76
N LEU A 6 -2.79 -1.94 -8.20
CA LEU A 6 -3.68 -1.26 -7.25
C LEU A 6 -5.08 -1.01 -7.84
N LYS A 7 -5.16 -0.61 -9.11
CA LYS A 7 -6.44 -0.47 -9.81
C LYS A 7 -7.16 -1.81 -9.91
N ALA A 8 -6.47 -2.88 -10.30
CA ALA A 8 -7.04 -4.22 -10.35
C ALA A 8 -7.55 -4.70 -8.96
N PHE A 9 -6.79 -4.45 -7.89
CA PHE A 9 -7.19 -4.70 -6.49
C PHE A 9 -8.54 -4.08 -6.14
N LEU A 10 -8.70 -2.79 -6.49
CA LEU A 10 -9.89 -2.02 -6.17
C LEU A 10 -11.11 -2.46 -7.01
N SER A 11 -10.88 -2.84 -8.28
CA SER A 11 -11.96 -3.21 -9.21
C SER A 11 -12.49 -4.64 -9.03
N THR A 12 -11.65 -5.58 -8.63
CA THR A 12 -11.99 -7.03 -8.64
C THR A 12 -12.42 -7.55 -7.28
N GLY A 13 -12.14 -6.79 -6.22
CA GLY A 13 -12.36 -7.21 -4.85
C GLY A 13 -11.31 -8.21 -4.39
N VAL A 14 -10.68 -7.90 -3.26
CA VAL A 14 -9.62 -8.74 -2.69
C VAL A 14 -9.96 -9.30 -1.33
N GLN A 15 -9.35 -10.43 -1.03
CA GLN A 15 -9.44 -11.10 0.26
C GLN A 15 -8.09 -11.06 0.96
N ILE A 16 -8.17 -11.06 2.29
CA ILE A 16 -7.02 -11.18 3.18
C ILE A 16 -7.31 -12.43 3.99
N ASP A 17 -6.43 -13.42 3.90
CA ASP A 17 -6.53 -14.64 4.71
C ASP A 17 -5.96 -14.42 6.13
N PRO A 18 -6.07 -15.40 7.04
CA PRO A 18 -5.52 -15.29 8.39
C PRO A 18 -4.01 -14.98 8.41
N ASP A 19 -3.26 -15.52 7.45
CA ASP A 19 -1.82 -15.32 7.27
C ASP A 19 -1.46 -13.97 6.60
N SER A 20 -2.48 -13.14 6.34
CA SER A 20 -2.35 -11.81 5.73
C SER A 20 -1.89 -11.80 4.27
N ARG A 21 -2.02 -12.93 3.58
CA ARG A 21 -1.86 -13.01 2.13
C ARG A 21 -3.04 -12.35 1.44
N LEU A 22 -2.75 -11.64 0.36
CA LEU A 22 -3.74 -11.02 -0.51
C LEU A 22 -4.02 -11.95 -1.70
N THR A 23 -5.30 -12.22 -1.92
CA THR A 23 -5.78 -12.98 -3.08
C THR A 23 -6.87 -12.21 -3.81
N LEU A 24 -6.93 -12.42 -5.13
CA LEU A 24 -8.04 -11.97 -5.97
C LEU A 24 -9.26 -12.85 -5.69
N ARG A 25 -10.45 -12.27 -5.53
CA ARG A 25 -11.68 -13.05 -5.36
C ARG A 25 -12.11 -13.78 -6.62
N ASP A 26 -11.78 -13.19 -7.77
CA ASP A 26 -12.19 -13.71 -9.06
C ASP A 26 -11.24 -14.86 -9.49
N PRO A 27 -11.76 -16.11 -9.59
CA PRO A 27 -10.95 -17.27 -9.95
C PRO A 27 -10.39 -17.19 -11.38
N GLU A 28 -11.13 -16.61 -12.32
CA GLU A 28 -10.69 -16.45 -13.72
C GLU A 28 -9.48 -15.51 -13.76
N LEU A 29 -9.54 -14.40 -13.03
CA LEU A 29 -8.44 -13.45 -12.96
C LEU A 29 -7.23 -14.02 -12.21
N SER A 30 -7.45 -14.86 -11.19
CA SER A 30 -6.37 -15.52 -10.42
C SER A 30 -5.48 -16.43 -11.28
N SER A 31 -6.01 -16.94 -12.39
CA SER A 31 -5.30 -17.83 -13.32
C SER A 31 -4.43 -17.08 -14.34
N MET A 32 -4.61 -15.75 -14.46
CA MET A 32 -3.93 -14.96 -15.48
C MET A 32 -2.45 -14.73 -15.13
N ARG A 33 -1.59 -14.59 -16.14
CA ARG A 33 -0.18 -14.21 -15.95
C ARG A 33 0.02 -12.93 -15.14
N LYS A 34 -0.94 -11.99 -15.19
CA LYS A 34 -0.95 -10.76 -14.38
C LYS A 34 -1.23 -11.03 -12.89
N ALA A 35 -1.93 -12.11 -12.54
CA ALA A 35 -2.13 -12.51 -11.15
C ALA A 35 -0.84 -13.02 -10.49
N ALA A 36 0.09 -13.61 -11.25
CA ALA A 36 1.41 -13.93 -10.72
C ALA A 36 2.19 -12.65 -10.31
N THR A 37 2.11 -11.59 -11.11
CA THR A 37 2.74 -10.30 -10.77
C THR A 37 2.06 -9.63 -9.58
N PHE A 38 0.73 -9.73 -9.48
CA PHE A 38 -0.02 -9.31 -8.30
C PHE A 38 0.43 -10.09 -7.05
N ASP A 39 0.55 -11.41 -7.12
CA ASP A 39 0.89 -12.26 -5.98
C ASP A 39 2.27 -11.90 -5.44
N VAL A 40 3.28 -11.80 -6.32
CA VAL A 40 4.63 -11.37 -5.93
C VAL A 40 4.62 -9.98 -5.32
N LEU A 41 3.99 -8.99 -5.98
CA LEU A 41 4.01 -7.63 -5.46
C LEU A 41 3.29 -7.53 -4.11
N CYS A 42 2.20 -8.26 -3.93
CA CYS A 42 1.35 -8.09 -2.77
C CYS A 42 1.63 -9.06 -1.65
N ASN A 43 2.36 -10.13 -1.87
CA ASN A 43 2.72 -11.08 -0.82
C ASN A 43 4.23 -11.09 -0.53
N ASP A 44 5.08 -10.74 -1.50
CA ASP A 44 6.54 -10.77 -1.32
C ASP A 44 7.19 -9.37 -1.25
N VAL A 45 6.58 -8.35 -1.88
CA VAL A 45 7.18 -7.00 -1.93
C VAL A 45 6.60 -6.05 -0.88
N ILE A 46 5.29 -6.05 -0.64
CA ILE A 46 4.71 -5.16 0.39
C ILE A 46 4.93 -5.73 1.80
N PRO A 47 5.32 -4.91 2.79
CA PRO A 47 5.44 -5.36 4.17
C PRO A 47 4.07 -5.70 4.75
N LYS A 48 4.02 -6.80 5.52
CA LYS A 48 2.79 -7.31 6.15
C LYS A 48 2.75 -7.09 7.66
N ALA A 49 3.92 -7.09 8.30
CA ALA A 49 4.04 -6.88 9.73
C ALA A 49 3.86 -5.40 10.08
N ILE A 50 3.08 -5.12 11.11
CA ILE A 50 2.81 -3.74 11.56
C ILE A 50 4.10 -2.99 11.95
N SER A 51 5.11 -3.70 12.48
CA SER A 51 6.43 -3.14 12.79
C SER A 51 7.15 -2.64 11.53
N ASP A 52 7.11 -3.41 10.44
CA ASP A 52 7.74 -3.05 9.18
C ASP A 52 7.03 -1.88 8.50
N ILE A 53 5.70 -1.88 8.53
CA ILE A 53 4.89 -0.80 7.97
C ILE A 53 5.13 0.51 8.75
N ARG A 54 5.21 0.44 10.08
CA ARG A 54 5.58 1.59 10.92
C ARG A 54 6.96 2.12 10.58
N ARG A 55 7.95 1.22 10.45
CA ARG A 55 9.32 1.56 10.05
C ARG A 55 9.34 2.25 8.68
N LEU A 56 8.58 1.76 7.71
CA LEU A 56 8.42 2.40 6.40
C LEU A 56 7.87 3.82 6.54
N GLY A 57 6.79 4.02 7.30
CA GLY A 57 6.22 5.35 7.54
C GLY A 57 7.21 6.33 8.17
N ASP A 58 7.97 5.88 9.16
CA ASP A 58 8.99 6.69 9.81
C ASP A 58 10.18 7.01 8.87
N GLN A 59 10.59 6.06 8.01
CA GLN A 59 11.61 6.30 6.98
C GLN A 59 11.15 7.35 5.96
N LEU A 60 9.93 7.23 5.45
CA LEU A 60 9.38 8.18 4.46
C LEU A 60 9.28 9.60 5.00
N SER A 61 9.03 9.75 6.31
CA SER A 61 9.01 11.08 6.95
C SER A 61 10.38 11.79 6.96
N ARG A 62 11.47 11.03 6.79
CA ARG A 62 12.85 11.52 6.81
C ARG A 62 13.45 11.73 5.42
N VAL A 63 12.79 11.27 4.35
CA VAL A 63 13.31 11.41 2.99
C VAL A 63 13.18 12.87 2.55
N PRO A 64 14.29 13.54 2.17
CA PRO A 64 14.22 14.88 1.62
C PRO A 64 13.82 14.84 0.14
N GLY A 65 12.79 15.60 -0.23
CA GLY A 65 12.33 15.72 -1.61
C GLY A 65 11.43 14.57 -2.08
N PRO A 66 11.06 14.55 -3.37
CA PRO A 66 10.11 13.58 -3.88
C PRO A 66 10.71 12.16 -3.97
N LEU A 67 9.89 11.17 -3.70
CA LEU A 67 10.15 9.75 -3.83
C LEU A 67 10.39 9.39 -5.29
N LYS A 68 11.24 8.37 -5.49
CA LYS A 68 11.30 7.70 -6.79
C LYS A 68 9.95 7.05 -7.08
N LYS A 69 9.54 7.04 -8.34
CA LYS A 69 8.26 6.47 -8.79
C LYS A 69 7.99 5.08 -8.22
N GLU A 70 9.00 4.20 -8.22
CA GLU A 70 8.86 2.83 -7.72
C GLU A 70 8.61 2.77 -6.20
N ASP A 71 9.30 3.63 -5.43
CA ASP A 71 9.12 3.73 -3.98
C ASP A 71 7.77 4.34 -3.63
N PHE A 72 7.30 5.32 -4.42
CA PHE A 72 5.95 5.85 -4.33
C PHE A 72 4.91 4.76 -4.60
N GLU A 73 5.04 4.02 -5.70
CA GLU A 73 4.10 2.94 -6.08
C GLU A 73 4.05 1.84 -5.01
N ARG A 74 5.20 1.41 -4.47
CA ARG A 74 5.28 0.45 -3.34
C ARG A 74 4.62 0.99 -2.07
N THR A 75 4.86 2.25 -1.75
CA THR A 75 4.26 2.90 -0.58
C THR A 75 2.75 3.02 -0.72
N ALA A 76 2.25 3.38 -1.92
CA ALA A 76 0.83 3.47 -2.21
C ALA A 76 0.13 2.10 -2.07
N LEU A 77 0.74 1.02 -2.59
CA LEU A 77 0.24 -0.34 -2.39
C LEU A 77 0.24 -0.74 -0.91
N THR A 78 1.30 -0.42 -0.17
CA THR A 78 1.38 -0.69 1.27
C THR A 78 0.29 0.06 2.04
N MET A 79 0.02 1.31 1.68
CA MET A 79 -1.07 2.12 2.26
C MET A 79 -2.45 1.48 1.97
N ALA A 80 -2.70 1.05 0.74
CA ALA A 80 -3.94 0.38 0.35
C ALA A 80 -4.15 -0.94 1.12
N TYR A 81 -3.10 -1.76 1.25
CA TYR A 81 -3.13 -2.96 2.09
C TYR A 81 -3.41 -2.62 3.56
N THR A 82 -2.74 -1.60 4.11
CA THR A 82 -2.92 -1.17 5.50
C THR A 82 -4.36 -0.73 5.75
N ALA A 83 -4.97 0.02 4.82
CA ALA A 83 -6.38 0.41 4.90
C ALA A 83 -7.33 -0.79 4.88
N LEU A 84 -7.10 -1.74 3.97
CA LEU A 84 -7.88 -2.96 3.86
C LEU A 84 -7.74 -3.88 5.09
N LYS A 85 -6.53 -4.00 5.66
CA LYS A 85 -6.32 -4.76 6.91
C LYS A 85 -7.03 -4.08 8.07
N THR A 86 -6.90 -2.75 8.19
CA THR A 86 -7.53 -1.96 9.26
C THR A 86 -9.06 -2.14 9.27
N SER A 87 -9.71 -2.13 8.10
CA SER A 87 -11.16 -2.29 8.00
C SER A 87 -11.67 -3.68 8.39
N LYS A 88 -10.79 -4.69 8.38
CA LYS A 88 -11.11 -6.09 8.76
C LYS A 88 -10.77 -6.43 10.22
N LEU A 89 -10.09 -5.55 10.95
CA LEU A 89 -9.74 -5.81 12.34
C LEU A 89 -10.97 -5.60 13.24
N GLU A 90 -11.34 -6.62 14.01
CA GLU A 90 -12.41 -6.53 15.00
C GLU A 90 -11.92 -5.95 16.34
N ASN A 91 -10.67 -6.24 16.71
CA ASN A 91 -10.06 -5.72 17.94
C ASN A 91 -9.75 -4.22 17.84
N GLU A 92 -10.36 -3.41 18.72
CA GLU A 92 -10.25 -1.95 18.70
C GLU A 92 -8.83 -1.44 18.94
N ASN A 93 -8.07 -2.06 19.85
CA ASN A 93 -6.72 -1.65 20.16
C ASN A 93 -5.79 -1.88 18.95
N GLN A 94 -5.90 -3.04 18.31
CA GLN A 94 -5.19 -3.32 17.07
C GLN A 94 -5.63 -2.36 15.97
N ARG A 95 -6.94 -2.15 15.79
CA ARG A 95 -7.46 -1.22 14.78
C ARG A 95 -6.88 0.19 14.96
N ARG A 96 -6.74 0.68 16.19
CA ARG A 96 -6.13 1.99 16.49
C ARG A 96 -4.68 2.06 16.04
N VAL A 97 -3.85 1.08 16.40
CA VAL A 97 -2.43 1.02 16.01
C VAL A 97 -2.26 0.99 14.49
N TRP A 98 -3.11 0.21 13.81
CA TRP A 98 -3.11 0.13 12.35
C TRP A 98 -3.59 1.45 11.70
N MET A 99 -4.59 2.11 12.27
CA MET A 99 -5.08 3.40 11.81
C MET A 99 -4.04 4.51 11.95
N GLU A 100 -3.34 4.60 13.08
CA GLU A 100 -2.23 5.55 13.26
C GLU A 100 -1.13 5.33 12.22
N THR A 101 -0.80 4.06 11.95
CA THR A 101 0.18 3.69 10.93
C THR A 101 -0.28 4.08 9.53
N LEU A 102 -1.56 3.85 9.21
CA LEU A 102 -2.18 4.27 7.95
C LEU A 102 -2.09 5.80 7.77
N THR A 103 -2.39 6.57 8.81
CA THR A 103 -2.30 8.03 8.79
C THR A 103 -0.89 8.50 8.47
N LYS A 104 0.15 7.87 9.07
CA LYS A 104 1.55 8.20 8.78
C LYS A 104 1.89 7.99 7.30
N LEU A 105 1.50 6.85 6.72
CA LEU A 105 1.72 6.56 5.30
C LEU A 105 1.01 7.57 4.39
N PHE A 106 -0.24 7.90 4.71
CA PHE A 106 -1.00 8.89 3.95
C PHE A 106 -0.35 10.27 3.97
N VAL A 107 0.08 10.74 5.15
CA VAL A 107 0.74 12.05 5.27
C VAL A 107 2.03 12.08 4.47
N ALA A 108 2.82 11.01 4.49
CA ALA A 108 4.06 10.91 3.71
C ALA A 108 3.79 10.95 2.20
N LEU A 109 2.86 10.12 1.70
CA LEU A 109 2.49 10.10 0.28
C LEU A 109 1.87 11.42 -0.19
N ARG A 110 1.05 12.06 0.65
CA ARG A 110 0.46 13.37 0.31
C ARG A 110 1.54 14.44 0.19
N ARG A 111 2.52 14.46 1.10
CA ARG A 111 3.65 15.40 1.02
C ARG A 111 4.43 15.21 -0.28
N ASP A 112 4.67 13.96 -0.64
CA ASP A 112 5.34 13.59 -1.88
C ASP A 112 4.61 14.15 -3.11
N LEU A 113 3.30 13.87 -3.22
CA LEU A 113 2.46 14.39 -4.29
C LEU A 113 2.47 15.92 -4.36
N MET A 114 2.33 16.60 -3.22
CA MET A 114 2.31 18.07 -3.17
C MET A 114 3.66 18.68 -3.54
N ALA A 115 4.78 18.03 -3.22
CA ALA A 115 6.11 18.47 -3.61
C ALA A 115 6.30 18.41 -5.14
N LEU A 116 5.67 17.44 -5.82
CA LEU A 116 5.66 17.35 -7.28
C LEU A 116 4.91 18.53 -7.92
N TYR A 117 3.74 18.89 -7.40
CA TYR A 117 2.96 20.04 -7.92
C TYR A 117 3.67 21.39 -7.73
N GLN A 118 4.43 21.57 -6.64
CA GLN A 118 5.22 22.78 -6.43
C GLN A 118 6.43 22.89 -7.37
N LYS A 119 6.88 21.77 -7.95
CA LYS A 119 7.98 21.72 -8.92
C LYS A 119 7.51 22.07 -10.33
N ASP A 120 6.29 21.66 -10.72
CA ASP A 120 5.69 22.00 -12.03
C ASP A 120 5.23 23.46 -12.12
N GLY A 121 4.87 24.10 -11.01
CA GLY A 121 4.52 25.53 -10.98
C GLY A 121 5.69 26.52 -11.01
N ARG A 122 6.94 26.03 -11.15
CA ARG A 122 8.17 26.84 -11.24
C ARG A 122 8.90 26.68 -12.59
N GLN A 123 8.18 26.30 -13.65
CA GLN A 123 8.71 26.30 -15.02
C GLN A 123 8.21 27.51 -15.79
#